data_AF-A0A9D9WY37-F1
#
_entry.id   AF-A0A9D9WY37-F1
#
_cell.length_a   1.000
_cell.length_b   1.000
_cell.length_c   1.000
_cell.angle_alpha   90.00
_cell.angle_beta   90.00
_cell.angle_gamma   90.00
#
_symmetry.space_group_name_H-M   'P 1'
#
loop_
_entity.id
_entity.type
_entity.pdbx_description
1 polymer ?
#
loop_
_entity_poly.entity_id
_entity_poly.type
_entity_poly.pdbx_seq_one_letter_code
_entity_poly.pdbx_strand_id
1 'polypeptide(L)'
;MKRFNTLAALLLCAVFLNGCATPRPPMSEAELDQVLARDYPGRSAQDVLAAATRLWRLADGDDFRIKPGDDSLVAERDWVFYSQMVRIVGDDTWTLTVSEAGGATRARLSLITYKRSTTVSAFGMTPTTQTTPRIGGPVKGTAIYDLFWARMDHLLGVRPDWMTCAEAEARVSSGVTWGNKDALCAGYSLTDAAPGTSGP
;
A
#
# COMPACT_ATOMS: atom_id res chain seq x y z
N MET A 1 57.21 35.24 -3.41
CA MET A 1 55.87 35.44 -2.83
C MET A 1 54.81 35.10 -3.88
N LYS A 2 54.04 34.03 -3.62
CA LYS A 2 52.62 33.75 -3.96
C LYS A 2 52.06 34.06 -5.37
N ARG A 3 51.26 33.08 -5.84
CA ARG A 3 50.24 33.08 -6.94
C ARG A 3 50.86 32.62 -8.27
N PHE A 4 50.44 31.55 -8.93
CA PHE A 4 49.09 31.13 -9.28
C PHE A 4 49.04 29.58 -9.41
N ASN A 5 48.38 28.89 -8.48
CA ASN A 5 48.15 27.44 -8.55
C ASN A 5 46.73 27.10 -8.06
N THR A 6 45.74 27.90 -8.47
CA THR A 6 44.37 27.83 -7.98
C THR A 6 43.35 28.03 -9.10
N LEU A 7 43.55 27.37 -10.24
CA LEU A 7 42.54 27.35 -11.33
C LEU A 7 42.14 25.93 -11.77
N ALA A 8 42.72 24.87 -11.19
CA ALA A 8 42.38 23.49 -11.54
C ALA A 8 41.38 22.81 -10.56
N ALA A 9 41.05 23.44 -9.43
CA ALA A 9 40.23 22.82 -8.38
C ALA A 9 38.73 23.16 -8.43
N LEU A 10 38.30 24.03 -9.35
CA LEU A 10 36.92 24.54 -9.39
C LEU A 10 36.04 23.95 -10.50
N LEU A 11 36.58 23.11 -11.38
CA LEU A 11 35.83 22.52 -12.50
C LEU A 11 35.32 21.09 -12.26
N LEU A 12 35.57 20.50 -11.08
CA LEU A 12 35.25 19.09 -10.80
C LEU A 12 34.02 18.84 -9.92
N CYS A 13 33.27 19.89 -9.54
CA CYS A 13 32.13 19.77 -8.61
C CYS A 13 30.73 19.88 -9.25
N ALA A 14 30.61 20.00 -10.58
CA ALA A 14 29.33 20.33 -11.23
C ALA A 14 28.60 19.16 -11.92
N VAL A 15 28.98 17.89 -11.68
CA VAL A 15 28.41 16.73 -12.42
C VAL A 15 27.49 15.82 -11.59
N PHE A 16 27.35 16.00 -10.27
CA PHE A 16 26.64 15.02 -9.43
C PHE A 16 25.23 15.40 -8.95
N LEU A 17 24.53 16.35 -9.60
CA LEU A 17 23.19 16.76 -9.14
C LEU A 17 22.12 16.83 -10.23
N ASN A 18 22.18 15.93 -11.21
CA ASN A 18 21.03 15.63 -12.08
C ASN A 18 20.55 14.20 -11.86
N GLY A 19 20.17 13.89 -10.62
CA GLY A 19 19.20 12.84 -10.35
C GLY A 19 17.83 13.34 -10.79
N CYS A 20 17.61 13.50 -12.09
CA CYS A 20 16.27 13.68 -12.61
C CYS A 20 15.47 12.47 -12.16
N ALA A 21 14.48 12.69 -11.30
CA ALA A 21 13.47 11.69 -10.98
C ALA A 21 12.66 11.45 -12.25
N THR A 22 13.17 10.60 -13.14
CA THR A 22 12.47 10.20 -14.36
C THR A 22 11.15 9.59 -13.92
N PRO A 23 10.00 10.12 -14.35
CA PRO A 23 8.72 9.51 -14.06
C PRO A 23 8.78 8.04 -14.50
N ARG A 24 8.44 7.11 -13.60
CA ARG A 24 8.46 5.68 -13.95
C ARG A 24 7.54 5.45 -15.14
N PRO A 25 7.96 4.70 -16.16
CA PRO A 25 7.11 4.38 -17.29
C PRO A 25 5.84 3.66 -16.80
N PRO A 26 4.70 3.82 -17.50
CA PRO A 26 3.51 3.06 -17.20
C PRO A 26 3.82 1.55 -17.27
N MET A 27 3.37 0.82 -16.25
CA MET A 27 3.55 -0.63 -16.14
C MET A 27 2.85 -1.34 -17.30
N SER A 28 3.47 -2.37 -17.86
CA SER A 28 2.83 -3.23 -18.86
C SER A 28 1.70 -4.06 -18.24
N GLU A 29 0.79 -4.57 -19.05
CA GLU A 29 -0.32 -5.40 -18.57
C GLU A 29 0.16 -6.69 -17.89
N ALA A 30 1.25 -7.29 -18.40
CA ALA A 30 1.84 -8.49 -17.81
C ALA A 30 2.47 -8.21 -16.44
N GLU A 31 3.17 -7.08 -16.29
CA GLU A 31 3.71 -6.67 -14.98
C GLU A 31 2.58 -6.35 -13.99
N LEU A 32 1.48 -5.75 -14.46
CA LEU A 32 0.31 -5.50 -13.63
C LEU A 32 -0.32 -6.81 -13.14
N ASP A 33 -0.44 -7.79 -14.02
CA ASP A 33 -0.96 -9.11 -13.65
C ASP A 33 -0.07 -9.81 -12.61
N GLN A 34 1.26 -9.70 -12.71
CA GLN A 34 2.19 -10.24 -11.71
C GLN A 34 2.06 -9.58 -10.33
N VAL A 35 1.65 -8.31 -10.29
CA VAL A 35 1.46 -7.56 -9.05
C VAL A 35 0.07 -7.84 -8.45
N LEU A 36 -0.94 -7.97 -9.30
CA LEU A 36 -2.33 -8.12 -8.89
C LEU A 36 -2.79 -9.57 -8.72
N ALA A 37 -2.03 -10.56 -9.20
CA ALA A 37 -2.40 -11.95 -9.11
C ALA A 37 -1.33 -12.83 -8.46
N ARG A 38 -1.77 -13.88 -7.78
CA ARG A 38 -0.93 -14.89 -7.15
C ARG A 38 -1.56 -16.26 -7.30
N ASP A 39 -0.76 -17.23 -7.72
CA ASP A 39 -1.19 -18.63 -7.79
C ASP A 39 -0.76 -19.36 -6.51
N TYR A 40 -1.68 -20.13 -5.94
CA TYR A 40 -1.46 -20.95 -4.74
C TYR A 40 -1.67 -22.43 -5.09
N PRO A 41 -0.61 -23.16 -5.45
CA PRO A 41 -0.70 -24.60 -5.74
C PRO A 41 -1.13 -25.39 -4.51
N GLY A 42 -2.06 -26.35 -4.69
CA GLY A 42 -2.53 -27.23 -3.63
C GLY A 42 -3.34 -26.55 -2.52
N ARG A 43 -3.73 -25.29 -2.71
CA ARG A 43 -4.70 -24.60 -1.86
C ARG A 43 -6.07 -24.59 -2.54
N SER A 44 -7.12 -24.63 -1.74
CA SER A 44 -8.48 -24.42 -2.23
C SER A 44 -8.83 -22.93 -2.23
N ALA A 45 -9.83 -22.55 -3.01
CA ALA A 45 -10.46 -21.24 -3.01
C ALA A 45 -10.90 -20.86 -1.61
N GLN A 46 -11.49 -21.81 -0.87
CA GLN A 46 -11.92 -21.59 0.50
C GLN A 46 -10.73 -21.26 1.42
N ASP A 47 -9.60 -21.94 1.30
CA ASP A 47 -8.40 -21.64 2.09
C ASP A 47 -7.88 -20.23 1.81
N VAL A 48 -7.84 -19.85 0.53
CA VAL A 48 -7.37 -18.52 0.10
C VAL A 48 -8.32 -17.41 0.61
N LEU A 49 -9.63 -17.59 0.46
CA LEU A 49 -10.62 -16.61 0.96
C LEU A 49 -10.62 -16.52 2.50
N ALA A 50 -10.43 -17.65 3.19
CA ALA A 50 -10.30 -17.67 4.65
C ALA A 50 -9.02 -16.96 5.13
N ALA A 51 -7.89 -17.18 4.43
CA ALA A 51 -6.65 -16.47 4.71
C ALA A 51 -6.78 -14.95 4.50
N ALA A 52 -7.45 -14.53 3.42
CA ALA A 52 -7.71 -13.11 3.16
C ALA A 52 -8.61 -12.48 4.23
N THR A 53 -9.67 -13.18 4.64
CA THR A 53 -10.53 -12.76 5.77
C THR A 53 -9.68 -12.54 7.02
N ARG A 54 -8.82 -13.51 7.35
CA ARG A 54 -7.93 -13.42 8.51
C ARG A 54 -6.94 -12.26 8.39
N LEU A 55 -6.38 -12.02 7.21
CA LEU A 55 -5.46 -10.91 6.95
C LEU A 55 -6.13 -9.57 7.27
N TRP A 56 -7.33 -9.30 6.74
CA TRP A 56 -8.03 -8.04 7.00
C TRP A 56 -8.44 -7.88 8.46
N ARG A 57 -8.82 -8.98 9.13
CA ARG A 57 -9.07 -8.99 10.57
C ARG A 57 -7.81 -8.69 11.39
N LEU A 58 -6.65 -9.16 10.95
CA LEU A 58 -5.37 -8.79 11.60
C LEU A 58 -4.99 -7.34 11.32
N ALA A 59 -5.28 -6.83 10.12
CA ALA A 59 -4.96 -5.47 9.73
C ALA A 59 -5.71 -4.44 10.58
N ASP A 60 -7.04 -4.59 10.75
CA ASP A 60 -7.85 -3.60 11.49
C ASP A 60 -9.07 -4.16 12.23
N GLY A 61 -9.06 -5.45 12.58
CA GLY A 61 -10.14 -6.05 13.36
C GLY A 61 -11.51 -5.88 12.68
N ASP A 62 -12.43 -5.27 13.42
CA ASP A 62 -13.83 -5.07 13.00
C ASP A 62 -14.03 -3.80 12.14
N ASP A 63 -13.01 -2.94 12.00
CA ASP A 63 -13.10 -1.75 11.13
C ASP A 63 -13.17 -2.13 9.64
N PHE A 64 -12.68 -3.32 9.30
CA PHE A 64 -12.95 -3.93 7.99
C PHE A 64 -14.35 -4.57 7.95
N ARG A 65 -15.21 -4.08 7.06
CA ARG A 65 -16.48 -4.72 6.70
C ARG A 65 -16.22 -5.72 5.57
N ILE A 66 -16.29 -7.01 5.89
CA ILE A 66 -16.00 -8.10 4.96
C ILE A 66 -17.31 -8.71 4.46
N LYS A 67 -17.48 -8.76 3.14
CA LYS A 67 -18.66 -9.29 2.43
C LYS A 67 -18.22 -10.50 1.60
N PRO A 68 -18.57 -11.73 2.00
CA PRO A 68 -18.28 -12.93 1.22
C PRO A 68 -19.18 -13.02 -0.02
N GLY A 69 -18.61 -13.51 -1.11
CA GLY A 69 -19.31 -14.03 -2.28
C GLY A 69 -18.82 -15.45 -2.58
N ASP A 70 -19.34 -16.07 -3.65
CA ASP A 70 -19.04 -17.47 -3.98
C ASP A 70 -17.55 -17.66 -4.32
N ASP A 71 -17.04 -16.91 -5.30
CA ASP A 71 -15.64 -16.94 -5.75
C ASP A 71 -14.91 -15.62 -5.47
N SER A 72 -15.41 -14.84 -4.51
CA SER A 72 -14.86 -13.52 -4.22
C SER A 72 -15.08 -13.10 -2.77
N LEU A 73 -14.28 -12.13 -2.34
CA LEU A 73 -14.38 -11.54 -1.03
C LEU A 73 -14.09 -10.04 -1.15
N VAL A 74 -15.03 -9.23 -0.66
CA VAL A 74 -14.90 -7.77 -0.66
C VAL A 74 -14.66 -7.30 0.77
N ALA A 75 -13.63 -6.51 0.99
CA ALA A 75 -13.37 -5.87 2.28
C ALA A 75 -13.36 -4.36 2.13
N GLU A 76 -14.17 -3.67 2.93
CA GLU A 76 -14.31 -2.23 2.92
C GLU A 76 -13.85 -1.65 4.26
N ARG A 77 -13.18 -0.51 4.24
CA ARG A 77 -12.78 0.21 5.45
C ARG A 77 -12.84 1.70 5.22
N ASP A 78 -13.38 2.42 6.18
CA ASP A 78 -13.34 3.88 6.20
C ASP A 78 -12.20 4.34 7.12
N TRP A 79 -11.54 5.42 6.76
CA TRP A 79 -10.44 5.96 7.57
C TRP A 79 -10.47 7.48 7.58
N VAL A 80 -9.90 8.05 8.65
CA VAL A 80 -9.74 9.48 8.81
C VAL A 80 -8.32 9.78 9.23
N PHE A 81 -7.67 10.69 8.51
CA PHE A 81 -6.37 11.23 8.84
C PHE A 81 -6.49 12.72 9.17
N TYR A 82 -5.89 13.13 10.28
CA TYR A 82 -5.79 14.52 10.69
C TYR A 82 -4.33 14.96 10.74
N SER A 83 -4.02 16.10 10.15
CA SER A 83 -2.72 16.75 10.28
C SER A 83 -2.88 18.26 10.33
N GLN A 84 -2.64 18.85 11.51
CA GLN A 84 -2.64 20.28 11.88
C GLN A 84 -3.82 21.14 11.38
N MET A 85 -4.03 21.26 10.06
CA MET A 85 -5.12 22.03 9.43
C MET A 85 -5.82 21.26 8.31
N VAL A 86 -5.48 19.99 8.11
CA VAL A 86 -5.99 19.14 7.05
C VAL A 86 -6.67 17.92 7.66
N ARG A 87 -7.91 17.70 7.27
CA ARG A 87 -8.65 16.46 7.52
C ARG A 87 -8.82 15.74 6.20
N ILE A 88 -8.28 14.53 6.10
CA ILE A 88 -8.50 13.65 4.96
C ILE A 88 -9.42 12.53 5.43
N VAL A 89 -10.52 12.32 4.74
CA VAL A 89 -11.33 11.12 4.90
C VAL A 89 -11.24 10.30 3.64
N GLY A 90 -11.22 8.99 3.81
CA GLY A 90 -11.22 8.07 2.70
C GLY A 90 -11.88 6.76 3.03
N ASP A 91 -12.07 5.99 1.98
CA ASP A 91 -12.60 4.65 2.02
C ASP A 91 -11.82 3.78 1.05
N ASP A 92 -11.45 2.60 1.52
CA ASP A 92 -10.73 1.58 0.78
C ASP A 92 -11.69 0.43 0.48
N THR A 93 -11.80 0.05 -0.79
CA THR A 93 -12.53 -1.14 -1.23
C THR A 93 -11.54 -2.13 -1.82
N TRP A 94 -11.38 -3.25 -1.14
CA TRP A 94 -10.59 -4.39 -1.55
C TRP A 94 -11.51 -5.44 -2.16
N THR A 95 -11.11 -6.02 -3.28
CA THR A 95 -11.83 -7.13 -3.90
C THR A 95 -10.82 -8.20 -4.26
N LEU A 96 -10.94 -9.36 -3.63
CA LEU A 96 -10.21 -10.56 -3.98
C LEU A 96 -11.14 -11.48 -4.75
N THR A 97 -10.76 -11.86 -5.96
CA THR A 97 -11.45 -12.91 -6.74
C THR A 97 -10.54 -14.12 -6.84
N VAL A 98 -11.10 -15.31 -6.68
CA VAL A 98 -10.36 -16.56 -6.80
C VAL A 98 -10.92 -17.39 -7.95
N SER A 99 -10.09 -18.22 -8.54
CA SER A 99 -10.48 -19.21 -9.54
C SER A 99 -9.62 -20.44 -9.35
N GLU A 100 -10.25 -21.62 -9.35
CA GLU A 100 -9.54 -22.88 -9.24
C GLU A 100 -9.34 -23.50 -10.63
N ALA A 101 -8.10 -23.84 -10.95
CA ALA A 101 -7.76 -24.55 -12.17
C ALA A 101 -6.52 -25.43 -11.95
N GLY A 102 -6.58 -26.68 -12.42
CA GLY A 102 -5.39 -27.55 -12.46
C GLY A 102 -4.74 -27.84 -11.10
N GLY A 103 -5.52 -27.86 -10.01
CA GLY A 103 -5.00 -28.09 -8.66
C GLY A 103 -4.30 -26.88 -8.02
N ALA A 104 -4.46 -25.69 -8.59
CA ALA A 104 -4.04 -24.43 -8.01
C ALA A 104 -5.21 -23.45 -7.94
N THR A 105 -5.20 -22.59 -6.92
CA THR A 105 -6.09 -21.44 -6.85
C THR A 105 -5.34 -20.20 -7.32
N ARG A 106 -5.83 -19.57 -8.38
CA ARG A 106 -5.39 -18.25 -8.81
C ARG A 106 -6.21 -17.19 -8.11
N ALA A 107 -5.55 -16.35 -7.33
CA ALA A 107 -6.15 -15.22 -6.63
C ALA A 107 -5.78 -13.91 -7.33
N ARG A 108 -6.75 -13.00 -7.50
CA ARG A 108 -6.54 -11.67 -8.06
C ARG A 108 -7.10 -10.60 -7.14
N LEU A 109 -6.30 -9.60 -6.83
CA LEU A 109 -6.65 -8.50 -5.95
C LEU A 109 -6.89 -7.21 -6.74
N SER A 110 -7.93 -6.48 -6.35
CA SER A 110 -8.18 -5.09 -6.73
C SER A 110 -8.31 -4.26 -5.48
N LEU A 111 -7.75 -3.05 -5.50
CA LEU A 111 -7.87 -2.06 -4.44
C LEU A 111 -8.20 -0.71 -5.06
N ILE A 112 -9.33 -0.15 -4.65
CA ILE A 112 -9.76 1.20 -5.00
C ILE A 112 -9.82 2.02 -3.71
N THR A 113 -9.17 3.17 -3.71
CA THR A 113 -9.24 4.14 -2.61
C THR A 113 -9.94 5.39 -3.11
N TYR A 114 -10.93 5.86 -2.37
CA TYR A 114 -11.50 7.19 -2.52
C TYR A 114 -11.07 8.07 -1.36
N LYS A 115 -10.81 9.35 -1.63
CA LYS A 115 -10.48 10.33 -0.60
C LYS A 115 -11.04 11.70 -0.91
N ARG A 116 -11.28 12.48 0.15
CA ARG A 116 -11.48 13.92 0.08
C ARG A 116 -10.68 14.59 1.19
N SER A 117 -10.19 15.78 0.93
CA SER A 117 -9.46 16.59 1.90
C SER A 117 -10.27 17.84 2.24
N THR A 118 -10.32 18.20 3.51
CA THR A 118 -10.82 19.47 4.01
C THR A 118 -9.66 20.20 4.68
N THR A 119 -9.30 21.37 4.16
CA THR A 119 -8.26 22.23 4.71
C THR A 119 -8.90 23.44 5.37
N VAL A 120 -8.40 23.79 6.55
CA VAL A 120 -8.74 25.04 7.25
C VAL A 120 -7.63 26.05 6.96
N SER A 121 -7.99 27.27 6.57
CA SER A 121 -7.05 28.38 6.46
C SER A 121 -7.45 29.47 7.44
N ALA A 122 -6.48 29.91 8.24
CA ALA A 122 -6.60 31.05 9.16
C ALA A 122 -5.81 32.28 8.66
N PHE A 123 -5.41 32.30 7.37
CA PHE A 123 -4.78 33.46 6.78
C PHE A 123 -5.83 34.55 6.51
N GLY A 124 -6.05 35.42 7.52
CA GLY A 124 -7.04 36.51 7.52
C GLY A 124 -7.92 36.48 8.78
N MET A 125 -8.63 37.58 9.07
CA MET A 125 -9.47 37.70 10.28
C MET A 125 -10.65 36.72 10.35
N THR A 126 -10.93 35.96 9.29
CA THR A 126 -12.01 34.97 9.23
C THR A 126 -11.47 33.61 8.78
N PRO A 127 -11.59 32.55 9.60
CA PRO A 127 -11.25 31.20 9.18
C PRO A 127 -12.10 30.76 7.98
N THR A 128 -11.46 30.16 6.97
CA THR A 128 -12.14 29.57 5.81
C THR A 128 -11.88 28.07 5.73
N THR A 129 -12.85 27.32 5.23
CA THR A 129 -12.70 25.88 4.96
C THR A 129 -12.79 25.61 3.48
N GLN A 130 -11.86 24.81 2.96
CA GLN A 130 -11.87 24.38 1.56
C GLN A 130 -11.92 22.86 1.53
N THR A 131 -12.93 22.31 0.85
CA THR A 131 -13.08 20.86 0.69
C THR A 131 -12.90 20.46 -0.76
N THR A 132 -12.02 19.50 -1.02
CA THR A 132 -11.83 18.95 -2.37
C THR A 132 -13.01 18.03 -2.74
N PRO A 133 -13.29 17.85 -4.04
CA PRO A 133 -14.14 16.75 -4.49
C PRO A 133 -13.63 15.41 -3.96
N ARG A 134 -14.53 14.43 -3.84
CA ARG A 134 -14.15 13.04 -3.58
C ARG A 134 -13.56 12.47 -4.86
N ILE A 135 -12.29 12.10 -4.81
CA ILE A 135 -11.55 11.52 -5.95
C ILE A 135 -11.13 10.12 -5.54
N GLY A 136 -11.31 9.15 -6.42
CA GLY A 136 -10.81 7.80 -6.19
C GLY A 136 -10.39 7.09 -7.45
N GLY A 137 -9.73 5.97 -7.26
CA GLY A 137 -9.24 5.13 -8.33
C GLY A 137 -8.36 4.01 -7.79
N PRO A 138 -7.84 3.16 -8.69
CA PRO A 138 -6.92 2.09 -8.32
C PRO A 138 -5.69 2.64 -7.61
N VAL A 139 -5.27 1.97 -6.53
CA VAL A 139 -4.03 2.33 -5.85
C VAL A 139 -2.85 1.98 -6.74
N LYS A 140 -2.02 2.99 -7.02
CA LYS A 140 -0.82 2.83 -7.86
C LYS A 140 0.37 2.40 -7.01
N GLY A 141 1.20 1.56 -7.59
CA GLY A 141 2.42 1.08 -6.97
C GLY A 141 2.38 -0.39 -6.63
N THR A 142 3.55 -0.95 -6.30
CA THR A 142 3.69 -2.36 -5.93
C THR A 142 3.70 -2.57 -4.42
N ALA A 143 3.94 -1.52 -3.62
CA ALA A 143 4.17 -1.65 -2.19
C ALA A 143 3.00 -2.28 -1.43
N ILE A 144 1.77 -1.84 -1.70
CA ILE A 144 0.58 -2.39 -1.02
C ILE A 144 0.32 -3.85 -1.39
N TYR A 145 0.52 -4.21 -2.66
CA TYR A 145 0.29 -5.56 -3.16
C TYR A 145 1.37 -6.52 -2.69
N ASP A 146 2.64 -6.09 -2.69
CA ASP A 146 3.77 -6.86 -2.15
C ASP A 146 3.55 -7.21 -0.68
N LEU A 147 3.10 -6.24 0.13
CA LEU A 147 2.74 -6.46 1.53
C LEU A 147 1.55 -7.42 1.67
N PHE A 148 0.47 -7.19 0.92
CA PHE A 148 -0.71 -8.06 0.97
C PHE A 148 -0.35 -9.51 0.64
N TRP A 149 0.40 -9.73 -0.45
CA TRP A 149 0.80 -11.06 -0.87
C TRP A 149 1.79 -11.71 0.09
N ALA A 150 2.75 -10.97 0.64
CA ALA A 150 3.66 -11.54 1.64
C ALA A 150 2.93 -12.03 2.90
N ARG A 151 1.89 -11.29 3.33
CA ARG A 151 1.05 -11.68 4.47
C ARG A 151 0.11 -12.85 4.13
N MET A 152 -0.44 -12.89 2.92
CA MET A 152 -1.18 -14.04 2.42
C MET A 152 -0.30 -15.30 2.34
N ASP A 153 0.89 -15.18 1.76
CA ASP A 153 1.89 -16.24 1.66
C ASP A 153 2.23 -16.80 3.05
N HIS A 154 2.32 -15.95 4.07
CA HIS A 154 2.51 -16.39 5.45
C HIS A 154 1.31 -17.18 6.00
N LEU A 155 0.10 -16.64 5.86
CA LEU A 155 -1.12 -17.29 6.36
C LEU A 155 -1.41 -18.63 5.65
N LEU A 156 -0.98 -18.76 4.40
CA LEU A 156 -1.08 -19.98 3.59
C LEU A 156 0.16 -20.88 3.72
N GLY A 157 1.11 -20.56 4.60
CA GLY A 157 2.30 -21.37 4.88
C GLY A 157 3.30 -21.48 3.72
N VAL A 158 3.22 -20.61 2.72
CA VAL A 158 4.19 -20.49 1.63
C VAL A 158 5.44 -19.76 2.11
N ARG A 159 5.25 -18.76 2.98
CA ARG A 159 6.31 -17.97 3.60
C ARG A 159 6.33 -18.22 5.12
N PRO A 160 7.50 -18.41 5.75
CA PRO A 160 7.57 -18.67 7.19
C PRO A 160 7.37 -17.41 8.04
N ASP A 161 7.71 -16.23 7.53
CA ASP A 161 7.76 -14.98 8.28
C ASP A 161 6.62 -14.01 7.89
N TRP A 162 6.16 -13.23 8.88
CA TRP A 162 5.12 -12.23 8.70
C TRP A 162 5.75 -10.87 8.35
N MET A 163 5.48 -10.37 7.14
CA MET A 163 6.00 -9.07 6.72
C MET A 163 5.39 -7.95 7.58
N THR A 164 6.26 -7.26 8.31
CA THR A 164 5.88 -6.14 9.18
C THR A 164 5.74 -4.84 8.37
N CYS A 165 5.02 -3.86 8.93
CA CYS A 165 4.95 -2.54 8.30
C CYS A 165 6.31 -1.81 8.24
N ALA A 166 7.21 -2.08 9.18
CA ALA A 166 8.57 -1.55 9.17
C ALA A 166 9.40 -2.13 8.01
N GLU A 167 9.29 -3.44 7.76
CA GLU A 167 9.94 -4.10 6.61
C GLU A 167 9.37 -3.61 5.28
N ALA A 168 8.04 -3.47 5.19
CA ALA A 168 7.40 -2.91 4.01
C ALA A 168 7.89 -1.47 3.74
N GLU A 169 8.04 -0.64 4.78
CA GLU A 169 8.61 0.71 4.67
C GLU A 169 10.07 0.69 4.21
N ALA A 170 10.88 -0.23 4.74
CA ALA A 170 12.27 -0.39 4.32
C ALA A 170 12.37 -0.79 2.83
N ARG A 171 11.45 -1.62 2.33
CA ARG A 171 11.37 -2.01 0.90
C ARG A 171 10.98 -0.84 -0.01
N VAL A 172 10.08 0.02 0.45
CA VAL A 172 9.74 1.27 -0.27
C VAL A 172 10.94 2.22 -0.27
N SER A 173 11.56 2.43 0.90
CA SER A 173 12.69 3.35 1.08
C SER A 173 13.93 2.92 0.29
N SER A 174 14.18 1.62 0.15
CA SER A 174 15.27 1.06 -0.67
C SER A 174 14.94 0.97 -2.16
N GLY A 175 13.71 1.30 -2.56
CA GLY A 175 13.27 1.29 -3.96
C GLY A 175 12.92 -0.09 -4.52
N VAL A 176 12.90 -1.14 -3.69
CA VAL A 176 12.47 -2.50 -4.06
C VAL A 176 11.00 -2.51 -4.47
N THR A 177 10.17 -1.80 -3.71
CA THR A 177 8.78 -1.53 -4.05
C THR A 177 8.54 -0.03 -4.12
N TRP A 178 7.36 0.38 -4.58
CA TRP A 178 7.01 1.80 -4.67
C TRP A 178 5.51 2.02 -4.51
N GLY A 179 5.13 3.26 -4.21
CA GLY A 179 3.76 3.66 -3.98
C GLY A 179 3.37 3.59 -2.50
N ASN A 180 2.09 3.75 -2.25
CA ASN A 180 1.54 3.84 -0.90
C ASN A 180 1.23 2.44 -0.34
N LYS A 181 1.48 2.20 0.96
CA LYS A 181 1.16 0.95 1.67
C LYS A 181 0.18 1.15 2.84
N ASP A 182 -0.34 2.36 3.00
CA ASP A 182 -1.02 2.81 4.22
C ASP A 182 -2.38 2.14 4.39
N ALA A 183 -2.98 1.60 3.31
CA ALA A 183 -4.21 0.83 3.39
C ALA A 183 -4.08 -0.47 4.21
N LEU A 184 -2.84 -0.94 4.47
CA LEU A 184 -2.55 -2.04 5.42
C LEU A 184 -1.52 -1.66 6.51
N CYS A 185 -0.89 -0.48 6.42
CA CYS A 185 0.21 -0.07 7.30
C CYS A 185 0.17 1.38 7.82
N ALA A 186 -0.96 2.09 7.72
CA ALA A 186 -1.10 3.41 8.33
C ALA A 186 -1.05 3.31 9.87
N GLY A 187 0.13 3.49 10.46
CA GLY A 187 0.34 3.37 11.92
C GLY A 187 -0.45 4.36 12.80
N TYR A 188 -1.26 5.24 12.22
CA TYR A 188 -2.14 6.17 12.93
C TYR A 188 -3.63 5.78 12.89
N SER A 189 -4.01 4.79 12.09
CA SER A 189 -5.42 4.40 11.88
C SER A 189 -5.59 2.92 11.56
N LEU A 190 -4.65 2.08 11.99
CA LEU A 190 -4.68 0.63 11.84
C LEU A 190 -4.18 0.00 13.13
N THR A 191 -4.79 -1.13 13.51
CA THR A 191 -4.28 -1.97 14.60
C THR A 191 -2.98 -2.68 14.22
N ASP A 192 -2.89 -3.20 12.99
CA ASP A 192 -1.75 -3.96 12.45
C ASP A 192 -1.26 -5.10 13.39
N ALA A 193 -2.16 -6.01 13.75
CA ALA A 193 -1.80 -7.17 14.57
C ALA A 193 -0.98 -8.20 13.78
N ALA A 194 -0.10 -8.93 14.48
CA ALA A 194 0.62 -10.07 13.92
C ALA A 194 -0.03 -11.40 14.32
N PRO A 195 0.08 -12.47 13.50
CA PRO A 195 -0.34 -13.80 13.90
C PRO A 195 0.38 -14.25 15.19
N GLY A 196 -0.36 -14.67 16.21
CA GLY A 196 0.21 -15.23 17.44
C GLY A 196 0.53 -14.20 18.54
N THR A 197 0.40 -12.90 18.28
CA THR A 197 0.30 -11.92 19.35
C THR A 197 -1.14 -11.94 19.86
N SER A 198 -1.40 -12.62 20.99
CA SER A 198 -2.61 -12.35 21.77
C SER A 198 -2.61 -10.85 22.09
N GLY A 199 -3.61 -10.11 21.60
CA GLY A 199 -3.74 -8.69 21.91
C GLY A 199 -3.76 -8.44 23.41
N PRO A 200 -3.40 -7.22 23.86
CA PRO A 200 -3.61 -6.81 25.25
C PRO A 200 -5.09 -6.85 25.64
#